data_AF-A0A931X0D9-F1
#
_entry.id   AF-A0A931X0D9-F1
#
_cell.length_a   1.000
_cell.length_b   1.000
_cell.length_c   1.000
_cell.angle_alpha   90.00
_cell.angle_beta   90.00
_cell.angle_gamma   90.00
#
_symmetry.space_group_name_H-M   'P 1'
#
loop_
_entity.id
_entity.type
_entity.pdbx_description
1 polymer ?
#
loop_
_entity_poly.entity_id
_entity_poly.type
_entity_poly.pdbx_seq_one_letter_code
_entity_poly.pdbx_strand_id
1 'polypeptide(L)' 'MARIKRGTVSRRKHKKLFSLTKGYRGTKNRLIRVAHEASLHAGAYAYHG' A
#
# COMPACT_ATOMS: atom_id res chain seq x y z
N MET A 1 -30.25 -6.38 11.94
CA MET A 1 -28.92 -6.39 11.28
C MET A 1 -27.92 -5.64 12.14
N ALA A 2 -26.75 -6.20 12.42
CA ALA A 2 -25.74 -5.56 13.29
C ALA A 2 -24.66 -4.83 12.46
N ARG A 3 -24.34 -3.58 12.83
CA ARG A 3 -23.26 -2.80 12.20
C ARG A 3 -21.88 -3.32 12.66
N ILE A 4 -21.10 -3.90 11.76
CA ILE A 4 -19.75 -4.38 12.05
C ILE A 4 -18.72 -3.27 11.80
N LYS A 5 -17.95 -2.90 12.83
CA LYS A 5 -16.88 -1.89 12.74
C LYS A 5 -15.66 -2.46 12.02
N ARG A 6 -14.97 -1.65 11.21
CA ARG A 6 -13.76 -2.04 10.46
C ARG A 6 -12.53 -2.41 11.33
N GLY A 7 -12.54 -2.06 12.63
CA GLY A 7 -11.50 -2.42 13.58
C GLY A 7 -10.07 -2.07 13.11
N THR A 8 -9.13 -2.98 13.33
CA THR A 8 -7.70 -2.81 13.01
C THR A 8 -7.32 -3.27 11.60
N VAL A 9 -8.26 -3.84 10.85
CA VAL A 9 -8.02 -4.46 9.54
C VAL A 9 -7.43 -3.45 8.55
N SER A 10 -7.96 -2.23 8.50
CA SER A 10 -7.46 -1.16 7.63
C SER A 10 -6.00 -0.80 7.94
N ARG A 11 -5.66 -0.64 9.22
CA ARG A 11 -4.28 -0.33 9.64
C ARG A 11 -3.30 -1.44 9.27
N ARG A 12 -3.70 -2.71 9.42
CA ARG A 12 -2.87 -3.87 9.01
C ARG A 12 -2.60 -3.87 7.50
N LYS A 13 -3.61 -3.57 6.67
CA LYS A 13 -3.46 -3.44 5.22
C LYS A 13 -2.47 -2.34 4.83
N HIS A 14 -2.56 -1.16 5.47
CA HIS A 14 -1.62 -0.06 5.20
C HIS A 14 -0.18 -0.41 5.58
N LYS A 15 0.03 -1.08 6.73
CA LYS A 15 1.36 -1.53 7.12
C LYS A 15 1.97 -2.51 6.13
N LYS A 16 1.16 -3.44 5.59
CA LYS A 16 1.60 -4.37 4.53
C LYS A 16 2.02 -3.61 3.27
N LEU A 17 1.27 -2.57 2.87
CA LEU A 17 1.64 -1.74 1.72
C LEU A 17 2.96 -0.99 1.97
N PHE A 18 3.13 -0.36 3.13
CA PHE A 18 4.36 0.36 3.45
C PHE A 18 5.58 -0.54 3.63
N SER A 19 5.41 -1.80 4.03
CA SER A 19 6.52 -2.76 4.01
C SER A 19 6.97 -3.09 2.59
N LEU A 20 6.05 -3.14 1.63
CA LEU A 20 6.37 -3.41 0.22
C LEU A 20 7.03 -2.21 -0.46
N THR A 21 6.60 -0.99 -0.14
CA THR A 21 7.13 0.24 -0.73
C THR A 21 8.26 0.88 0.09
N LYS A 22 8.86 0.12 1.02
CA LYS A 22 9.99 0.61 1.84
C LYS A 22 11.16 0.98 0.93
N GLY A 23 11.72 2.17 1.16
CA GLY A 23 12.83 2.70 0.36
C GLY A 23 12.42 3.48 -0.89
N TYR A 24 11.12 3.54 -1.23
CA TYR A 24 10.67 4.39 -2.33
C TYR A 24 10.88 5.87 -2.01
N ARG A 25 11.26 6.66 -3.03
CA ARG A 25 11.60 8.09 -2.87
C ARG A 25 10.37 8.95 -2.58
N GLY A 26 10.53 9.92 -1.68
CA GLY A 26 9.52 10.94 -1.38
C GLY A 26 8.27 10.37 -0.73
N THR A 27 7.09 10.75 -1.23
CA THR A 27 5.79 10.37 -0.65
C THR A 27 5.36 8.92 -0.92
N LYS A 28 6.07 8.21 -1.81
CA LYS A 28 5.78 6.83 -2.25
C LYS A 28 5.93 5.78 -1.15
N ASN A 29 6.56 6.11 -0.02
CA ASN A 29 6.70 5.23 1.15
C ASN A 29 5.86 5.69 2.38
N ARG A 30 5.15 6.82 2.27
CA ARG A 30 4.51 7.51 3.41
C ARG A 30 3.01 7.73 3.22
N LEU A 31 2.55 8.02 1.99
CA LEU A 31 1.13 8.24 1.70
C LEU A 31 0.52 6.98 1.08
N ILE A 32 -0.62 6.53 1.61
CA ILE A 32 -1.24 5.26 1.19
C ILE A 32 -1.60 5.25 -0.29
N ARG A 33 -2.22 6.34 -0.80
CA ARG A 33 -2.63 6.44 -2.21
C ARG A 33 -1.42 6.34 -3.16
N VAL A 34 -0.40 7.16 -2.88
CA VAL A 34 0.82 7.22 -3.70
C VAL A 34 1.62 5.92 -3.59
N ALA A 35 1.70 5.31 -2.40
CA ALA A 35 2.36 4.02 -2.21
C ALA A 35 1.64 2.90 -2.99
N HIS A 36 0.31 2.94 -3.05
CA HIS A 36 -0.47 1.97 -3.80
C HIS A 36 -0.22 2.09 -5.31
N GLU A 37 -0.27 3.30 -5.84
CA GLU A 37 0.07 3.58 -7.25
C GLU A 37 1.49 3.13 -7.58
N ALA A 38 2.46 3.52 -6.75
CA ALA A 38 3.86 3.13 -6.95
C ALA A 38 4.06 1.61 -6.93
N SER A 39 3.36 0.89 -6.04
CA SER A 39 3.42 -0.57 -5.97
C SER A 39 2.85 -1.24 -7.23
N LEU A 40 1.78 -0.69 -7.81
CA LEU A 40 1.19 -1.23 -9.04
C LEU A 40 2.12 -1.04 -10.23
N HIS A 41 2.70 0.16 -10.38
CA HIS A 41 3.67 0.42 -11.43
C HIS A 41 4.92 -0.46 -11.29
N ALA A 42 5.43 -0.62 -10.07
CA ALA A 42 6.56 -1.51 -9.82
C ALA A 42 6.25 -2.97 -10.18
N GLY A 43 5.04 -3.45 -9.89
CA GLY A 43 4.60 -4.78 -10.29
C GLY A 43 4.52 -4.96 -11.81
N ALA A 44 3.97 -3.96 -12.52
CA ALA A 44 3.92 -3.99 -13.98
C ALA A 44 5.33 -3.97 -14.59
N TYR A 45 6.23 -3.12 -14.08
CA TYR A 45 7.62 -3.08 -14.55
C TYR A 45 8.38 -4.36 -14.27
N ALA A 46 8.14 -5.02 -13.12
CA ALA A 46 8.76 -6.30 -12.81
C ALA A 46 8.25 -7.47 -13.68
N TYR A 47 7.06 -7.34 -14.26
CA TYR A 47 6.53 -8.33 -15.20
C TYR A 47 6.99 -8.06 -16.64
N HIS A 48 7.09 -6.79 -17.03
CA HIS A 48 7.45 -6.39 -18.39
C HIS A 48 8.96 -6.34 -18.65
N GLY A 49 9.76 -5.96 -17.65
CA GLY A 49 11.22 -5.95 -17.73
C GLY A 49 11.80 -7.30 -17.38
#